data_AF-A0A530M6U7-F1
#
_entry.id   AF-A0A530M6U7-F1
#
_cell.length_a   1.000
_cell.length_b   1.000
_cell.length_c   1.000
_cell.angle_alpha   90.00
_cell.angle_beta   90.00
_cell.angle_gamma   90.00
#
_symmetry.space_group_name_H-M   'P 1'
#
loop_
_entity.id
_entity.type
_entity.pdbx_description
1 polymer ?
#
loop_
_entity_poly.entity_id
_entity_poly.type
_entity_poly.pdbx_seq_one_letter_code
_entity_poly.pdbx_strand_id
1 'polypeptide(L)'
;SIIDGVRLSKARRYRYANNDMVELRARLEDAKDARFRLIATDGVFSMDGIIANLRGVCDLAQEYDAMVMVDDSHAVGFVGEHGRGSAEHCGVEGRVDIITGTLGKALGGASGGYTAASRPVVDWLRQRSRPYL
;
A
#
# COMPACT_ATOMS: atom_id res chain seq x y z
N SER A 1 9.54 0.72 -6.76
CA SER A 1 8.47 1.60 -7.28
C SER A 1 8.03 2.62 -6.22
N ILE A 2 7.64 2.19 -5.02
CA ILE A 2 7.11 3.06 -3.95
C ILE A 2 8.05 4.23 -3.63
N ILE A 3 9.33 3.95 -3.37
CA ILE A 3 10.32 4.97 -2.98
C ILE A 3 10.42 6.09 -4.03
N ASP A 4 10.42 5.75 -5.32
CA ASP A 4 10.48 6.74 -6.39
C ASP A 4 9.18 7.54 -6.49
N GLY A 5 8.03 6.89 -6.35
CA GLY A 5 6.72 7.57 -6.26
C GLY A 5 6.69 8.58 -5.11
N VAL A 6 7.18 8.19 -3.93
CA VAL A 6 7.30 9.06 -2.75
C VAL A 6 8.25 10.23 -3.01
N ARG A 7 9.38 10.01 -3.68
CA ARG A 7 10.34 11.08 -4.05
C ARG A 7 9.76 12.08 -5.05
N LEU A 8 8.95 11.61 -5.99
CA LEU A 8 8.27 12.44 -6.99
C LEU A 8 7.05 13.16 -6.40
N SER A 9 6.41 12.57 -5.40
CA SER A 9 5.39 13.25 -4.60
C SER A 9 6.07 14.37 -3.81
N LYS A 10 5.67 15.62 -4.02
CA LYS A 10 6.20 16.76 -3.25
C LYS A 10 5.71 16.77 -1.78
N ALA A 11 5.22 15.64 -1.28
CA ALA A 11 4.71 15.48 0.06
C ALA A 11 5.84 15.44 1.10
N ARG A 12 5.49 15.67 2.37
CA ARG A 12 6.37 15.38 3.50
C ARG A 12 6.56 13.86 3.58
N ARG A 13 7.78 13.44 3.91
CA ARG A 13 8.21 12.05 3.82
C ARG A 13 8.70 11.60 5.18
N TYR A 14 8.06 10.56 5.69
CA TYR A 14 8.42 9.92 6.95
C TYR A 14 8.69 8.44 6.64
N ARG A 15 9.81 7.93 7.15
CA ARG A 15 10.16 6.51 7.03
C ARG A 15 10.05 5.89 8.42
N TYR A 16 9.62 4.64 8.46
CA TYR A 16 9.61 3.80 9.65
C TYR A 16 10.27 2.46 9.30
N ALA A 17 10.82 1.78 10.30
CA ALA A 17 11.43 0.46 10.13
C ALA A 17 10.40 -0.58 9.71
N ASN A 18 10.87 -1.60 8.98
CA ASN A 18 10.01 -2.67 8.48
C ASN A 18 9.22 -3.31 9.64
N ASN A 19 7.88 -3.36 9.50
CA ASN A 19 6.95 -3.91 10.48
C ASN A 19 6.98 -3.27 11.89
N ASP A 20 7.62 -2.11 12.07
CA ASP A 20 7.66 -1.42 13.35
C ASP A 20 6.46 -0.48 13.52
N MET A 21 5.45 -0.94 14.27
CA MET A 21 4.24 -0.16 14.54
C MET A 21 4.47 0.97 15.56
N VAL A 22 5.51 0.86 16.39
CA VAL A 22 5.87 1.93 17.34
C VAL A 22 6.46 3.11 16.57
N GLU A 23 7.37 2.83 15.64
CA GLU A 23 7.94 3.87 14.78
C GLU A 23 6.91 4.43 13.80
N LEU A 24 6.03 3.58 13.22
CA LEU A 24 4.93 4.05 12.38
C LEU A 24 4.03 5.04 13.14
N ARG A 25 3.62 4.70 14.37
CA ARG A 25 2.85 5.59 15.24
C ARG A 25 3.57 6.92 15.47
N ALA A 26 4.88 6.88 15.78
CA ALA A 26 5.67 8.09 15.97
C ALA A 26 5.68 8.98 14.71
N ARG A 27 5.80 8.39 13.52
CA ARG A 27 5.74 9.13 12.25
C ARG A 27 4.35 9.69 11.95
N LEU A 28 3.28 9.00 12.32
CA LEU A 28 1.92 9.50 12.17
C LEU A 28 1.66 10.69 13.09
N GLU A 29 2.19 10.67 14.31
CA GLU A 29 2.16 11.81 15.23
C GLU A 29 2.92 13.02 14.66
N ASP A 30 4.12 12.82 14.10
CA ASP A 30 4.89 13.87 13.42
C ASP A 30 4.16 14.46 12.20
N ALA A 31 3.23 13.71 11.62
CA ALA A 31 2.44 14.07 10.44
C ALA A 31 1.02 14.54 10.79
N LYS A 32 0.68 14.73 12.07
CA LYS A 32 -0.70 15.05 12.50
C LYS A 32 -1.27 16.33 11.88
N ASP A 33 -0.43 17.29 11.57
CA ASP A 33 -0.79 18.57 10.95
C ASP A 33 -0.98 18.46 9.42
N ALA A 34 -0.69 17.30 8.82
CA ALA A 34 -0.92 17.08 7.40
C ALA A 34 -2.41 17.01 7.09
N ARG A 35 -2.83 17.66 6.00
CA ARG A 35 -4.22 17.60 5.50
C ARG A 35 -4.62 16.18 5.10
N PHE A 36 -3.70 15.44 4.50
CA PHE A 36 -3.89 14.05 4.08
C PHE A 36 -2.65 13.24 4.46
N ARG A 37 -2.88 12.01 4.92
CA ARG A 37 -1.84 11.06 5.29
C ARG A 37 -2.05 9.78 4.49
N LEU A 38 -0.97 9.20 4.00
CA LEU A 38 -0.97 7.93 3.28
C LEU A 38 0.15 7.07 3.83
N ILE A 39 -0.21 5.91 4.36
CA ILE A 39 0.74 4.86 4.74
C ILE A 39 0.93 3.97 3.51
N ALA A 40 2.16 3.83 3.03
CA ALA A 40 2.48 2.98 1.89
C ALA A 40 3.43 1.86 2.33
N THR A 41 3.08 0.61 2.03
CA THR A 41 3.88 -0.58 2.37
C THR A 41 3.77 -1.63 1.28
N ASP A 42 4.78 -2.50 1.15
CA ASP A 42 4.60 -3.78 0.48
C ASP A 42 3.71 -4.67 1.37
N GLY A 43 2.89 -5.54 0.77
CA GLY A 43 2.14 -6.57 1.50
C GLY A 43 3.03 -7.75 1.88
N VAL A 44 3.92 -8.15 0.95
CA VAL A 44 4.96 -9.16 1.14
C VAL A 44 6.30 -8.60 0.71
N PHE A 45 7.26 -8.55 1.63
CA PHE A 45 8.61 -8.05 1.38
C PHE A 45 9.42 -9.09 0.61
N SER A 46 9.82 -8.78 -0.62
CA SER A 46 10.36 -9.74 -1.59
C SER A 46 11.67 -10.40 -1.18
N MET A 47 12.50 -9.71 -0.38
CA MET A 47 13.84 -10.20 -0.03
C MET A 47 13.78 -11.23 1.11
N ASP A 48 12.92 -11.00 2.10
CA ASP A 48 12.89 -11.78 3.34
C ASP A 48 11.64 -12.65 3.46
N GLY A 49 10.65 -12.47 2.58
CA GLY A 49 9.36 -13.18 2.63
C GLY A 49 8.45 -12.75 3.77
N ILE A 50 8.80 -11.67 4.48
CA ILE A 50 8.04 -11.14 5.60
C ILE A 50 6.70 -10.59 5.09
N ILE A 51 5.60 -10.94 5.76
CA ILE A 51 4.28 -10.34 5.52
C ILE A 51 4.14 -9.10 6.41
N ALA A 52 3.63 -8.01 5.84
CA ALA A 52 3.41 -6.79 6.60
C ALA A 52 2.35 -7.00 7.71
N ASN A 53 2.53 -6.36 8.87
CA ASN A 53 1.50 -6.31 9.91
C ASN A 53 0.35 -5.38 9.49
N LEU A 54 -0.42 -5.78 8.47
CA LEU A 54 -1.46 -4.94 7.89
C LEU A 54 -2.60 -4.66 8.87
N ARG A 55 -2.84 -5.55 9.85
CA ARG A 55 -3.79 -5.28 10.93
C ARG A 55 -3.36 -4.06 11.74
N GLY A 56 -2.12 -4.06 12.25
CA GLY A 56 -1.57 -2.92 13.00
C GLY A 56 -1.50 -1.65 12.16
N VAL A 57 -1.14 -1.75 10.87
CA VAL A 57 -1.15 -0.62 9.94
C VAL A 57 -2.55 -0.04 9.79
N CYS A 58 -3.57 -0.88 9.56
CA CYS A 58 -4.95 -0.42 9.40
C CYS A 58 -5.53 0.15 10.71
N ASP A 59 -5.16 -0.41 11.86
CA ASP A 59 -5.59 0.11 13.17
C ASP A 59 -5.03 1.52 13.40
N LEU A 60 -3.74 1.72 13.12
CA LEU A 60 -3.11 3.05 13.19
C LEU A 60 -3.65 4.01 12.12
N ALA A 61 -3.92 3.52 10.92
CA ALA A 61 -4.48 4.34 9.86
C ALA A 61 -5.85 4.91 10.26
N GLN A 62 -6.69 4.09 10.87
CA GLN A 62 -8.00 4.51 11.39
C GLN A 62 -7.85 5.51 12.55
N GLU A 63 -6.92 5.30 13.47
CA GLU A 63 -6.67 6.20 14.60
C GLU A 63 -6.21 7.60 14.14
N TYR A 64 -5.37 7.66 13.11
CA TYR A 64 -4.76 8.89 12.62
C TYR A 64 -5.41 9.47 11.36
N ASP A 65 -6.60 8.98 10.97
CA ASP A 65 -7.30 9.40 9.74
C ASP A 65 -6.34 9.42 8.52
N ALA A 66 -5.69 8.28 8.28
CA ALA A 66 -4.76 8.08 7.19
C ALA A 66 -5.29 7.02 6.23
N MET A 67 -4.97 7.19 4.95
CA MET A 67 -5.22 6.17 3.94
C MET A 67 -4.13 5.09 3.98
N VAL A 68 -4.44 3.88 3.53
CA VAL A 68 -3.52 2.77 3.38
C VAL A 68 -3.36 2.37 1.92
N MET A 69 -2.11 2.34 1.46
CA MET A 69 -1.70 1.78 0.17
C MET A 69 -0.83 0.54 0.38
N VAL A 70 -1.19 -0.56 -0.26
CA VAL A 70 -0.43 -1.81 -0.23
C VAL A 70 0.05 -2.18 -1.65
N ASP A 71 1.33 -2.51 -1.80
CA ASP A 71 1.86 -3.16 -3.00
C ASP A 71 1.88 -4.68 -2.81
N ASP A 72 0.97 -5.36 -3.50
CA ASP A 72 0.76 -6.81 -3.46
C ASP A 72 1.38 -7.53 -4.64
N SER A 73 2.36 -6.91 -5.30
CA SER A 73 3.10 -7.53 -6.41
C SER A 73 3.73 -8.87 -6.04
N HIS A 74 4.03 -9.14 -4.76
CA HIS A 74 4.57 -10.42 -4.28
C HIS A 74 3.55 -11.25 -3.48
N ALA A 75 2.25 -10.92 -3.54
CA ALA A 75 1.21 -11.59 -2.77
C ALA A 75 0.07 -12.11 -3.66
N VAL A 76 -0.39 -11.28 -4.60
CA VAL A 76 -1.53 -11.59 -5.46
C VAL A 76 -1.29 -12.86 -6.28
N GLY A 77 -2.32 -13.69 -6.34
CA GLY A 77 -2.36 -14.97 -7.05
C GLY A 77 -2.02 -16.19 -6.18
N PHE A 78 -1.45 -16.01 -4.99
CA PHE A 78 -1.05 -17.16 -4.13
C PHE A 78 -1.02 -16.90 -2.62
N VAL A 79 -1.19 -15.66 -2.15
CA VAL A 79 -1.34 -15.32 -0.73
C VAL A 79 -2.81 -15.03 -0.42
N GLY A 80 -3.29 -15.56 0.70
CA GLY A 80 -4.72 -15.59 1.05
C GLY A 80 -5.42 -16.85 0.55
N GLU A 81 -6.57 -17.19 1.12
CA GLU A 81 -7.31 -18.41 0.78
C GLU A 81 -7.72 -18.46 -0.70
N HIS A 82 -8.12 -17.31 -1.26
CA HIS A 82 -8.51 -17.17 -2.66
C HIS A 82 -7.43 -16.48 -3.51
N GLY A 83 -6.22 -16.29 -2.98
CA GLY A 83 -5.12 -15.64 -3.68
C GLY A 83 -5.32 -14.14 -3.92
N ARG A 84 -6.17 -13.45 -3.13
CA ARG A 84 -6.45 -12.02 -3.31
C ARG A 84 -5.32 -11.13 -2.80
N GLY A 85 -4.35 -11.69 -2.07
CA GLY A 85 -3.16 -11.01 -1.61
C GLY A 85 -3.09 -10.86 -0.09
N SER A 86 -2.25 -9.93 0.35
CA SER A 86 -1.90 -9.79 1.76
C SER A 86 -3.08 -9.29 2.60
N ALA A 87 -3.95 -8.45 2.04
CA ALA A 87 -5.14 -7.95 2.72
C ALA A 87 -6.12 -9.07 3.12
N GLU A 88 -6.33 -10.06 2.25
CA GLU A 88 -7.12 -11.27 2.55
C GLU A 88 -6.43 -12.11 3.62
N HIS A 89 -5.14 -12.39 3.44
CA HIS A 89 -4.37 -13.19 4.39
C HIS A 89 -4.38 -12.60 5.81
N CYS A 90 -4.32 -11.27 5.94
CA CYS A 90 -4.35 -10.59 7.23
C CYS A 90 -5.77 -10.35 7.78
N GLY A 91 -6.83 -10.67 7.02
CA GLY A 91 -8.22 -10.45 7.40
C GLY A 91 -8.58 -8.97 7.50
N VAL A 92 -8.04 -8.13 6.61
CA VAL A 92 -8.24 -6.67 6.58
C VAL A 92 -8.78 -6.19 5.24
N GLU A 93 -9.37 -7.08 4.45
CA GLU A 93 -10.12 -6.70 3.23
C GLU A 93 -11.13 -5.58 3.56
N GLY A 94 -11.19 -4.58 2.68
CA GLY A 94 -12.03 -3.39 2.87
C GLY A 94 -11.43 -2.31 3.79
N ARG A 95 -10.30 -2.56 4.45
CA ARG A 95 -9.56 -1.55 5.25
C ARG A 95 -8.36 -0.95 4.51
N VAL A 96 -8.00 -1.49 3.35
CA VAL A 96 -6.94 -0.97 2.47
C VAL A 96 -7.58 -0.14 1.36
N ASP A 97 -7.21 1.14 1.26
CA ASP A 97 -7.81 2.09 0.30
C ASP A 97 -7.30 1.89 -1.13
N ILE A 98 -6.01 1.57 -1.26
CA ILE A 98 -5.32 1.45 -2.54
C ILE A 98 -4.49 0.17 -2.55
N ILE A 99 -4.77 -0.72 -3.48
CA ILE A 99 -3.97 -1.91 -3.74
C ILE A 99 -3.28 -1.73 -5.09
N THR A 100 -1.97 -1.91 -5.11
CA THR A 100 -1.18 -1.98 -6.34
C THR A 100 -0.64 -3.38 -6.53
N GLY A 101 -0.42 -3.77 -7.79
CA GLY A 101 0.11 -5.10 -8.10
C GLY A 101 0.64 -5.17 -9.52
N THR A 102 1.23 -6.31 -9.84
CA THR A 102 1.79 -6.59 -11.18
C THR A 102 1.12 -7.79 -11.82
N LEU A 103 0.99 -7.73 -13.14
CA LEU A 103 0.55 -8.86 -13.97
C LEU A 103 1.73 -9.77 -14.35
N GLY A 104 2.98 -9.33 -14.11
CA GLY A 104 4.21 -9.98 -14.57
C GLY A 104 4.79 -11.05 -13.68
N LYS A 105 4.05 -11.49 -12.64
CA LYS A 105 4.50 -12.53 -11.71
C LYS A 105 3.49 -13.68 -11.71
N ALA A 106 2.87 -13.95 -10.56
CA ALA A 106 1.96 -15.08 -10.37
C ALA A 106 0.72 -15.04 -11.28
N LEU A 107 0.34 -13.86 -11.81
CA LEU A 107 -0.77 -13.69 -12.75
C LEU A 107 -0.40 -14.04 -14.21
N GLY A 108 0.48 -15.01 -14.42
CA GLY A 108 0.77 -15.56 -15.75
C GLY A 108 1.88 -14.85 -16.54
N GLY A 109 2.73 -14.05 -15.88
CA GLY A 109 3.94 -13.48 -16.50
C GLY A 109 3.70 -12.43 -17.60
N ALA A 110 2.49 -11.88 -17.70
CA ALA A 110 2.16 -10.83 -18.66
C ALA A 110 2.79 -9.48 -18.27
N SER A 111 2.99 -8.55 -19.21
CA SER A 111 3.50 -7.22 -18.85
C SER A 111 2.40 -6.33 -18.27
N GLY A 112 2.73 -5.55 -17.24
CA GLY A 112 1.86 -4.50 -16.71
C GLY A 112 1.74 -4.46 -15.19
N GLY A 113 1.08 -3.40 -14.73
CA GLY A 113 0.69 -3.20 -13.34
C GLY A 113 -0.71 -2.60 -13.25
N TYR A 114 -1.32 -2.70 -12.08
CA TYR A 114 -2.65 -2.18 -11.83
C TYR A 114 -2.74 -1.47 -10.49
N THR A 115 -3.79 -0.67 -10.35
CA THR A 115 -4.20 -0.07 -9.08
C THR A 115 -5.69 -0.33 -8.90
N ALA A 116 -6.05 -0.99 -7.81
CA ALA A 116 -7.43 -1.21 -7.39
C ALA A 116 -7.73 -0.30 -6.18
N ALA A 117 -8.77 0.50 -6.30
CA ALA A 117 -9.22 1.44 -5.28
C ALA A 117 -10.69 1.80 -5.53
N SER A 118 -11.25 2.69 -4.70
CA SER A 118 -12.58 3.26 -4.95
C SER A 118 -12.62 3.99 -6.30
N ARG A 119 -13.80 4.03 -6.94
CA ARG A 119 -13.98 4.68 -8.25
C ARG A 119 -13.47 6.12 -8.29
N PRO A 120 -13.74 6.99 -7.28
CA PRO A 120 -13.18 8.34 -7.27
C PRO A 120 -11.65 8.38 -7.30
N VAL A 121 -10.97 7.46 -6.61
CA VAL A 121 -9.50 7.36 -6.61
C VAL A 121 -9.01 6.92 -7.99
N VAL A 122 -9.63 5.90 -8.58
CA VAL A 122 -9.27 5.42 -9.93
C VAL A 122 -9.46 6.51 -10.99
N ASP A 123 -10.59 7.21 -10.96
CA ASP A 123 -10.89 8.29 -11.91
C ASP A 123 -9.89 9.46 -11.75
N TRP A 124 -9.53 9.80 -10.51
CA TRP A 124 -8.52 10.81 -10.23
C TRP A 124 -7.14 10.41 -10.77
N LEU A 125 -6.70 9.17 -10.52
CA LEU A 125 -5.42 8.66 -10.99
C LEU A 125 -5.35 8.65 -12.52
N ARG A 126 -6.42 8.25 -13.21
CA ARG A 126 -6.48 8.27 -14.69
C ARG A 126 -6.29 9.67 -15.28
N GLN A 127 -6.75 10.70 -14.59
CA GLN A 127 -6.66 12.09 -15.06
C GLN A 127 -5.35 12.79 -14.67
N ARG A 128 -4.69 12.37 -13.59
CA ARG A 128 -3.58 13.12 -12.97
C ARG A 128 -2.23 12.38 -12.99
N SER A 129 -2.22 11.06 -13.15
CA SER A 129 -0.99 10.28 -13.13
C SER A 129 -0.25 10.41 -14.46
N ARG A 130 0.83 11.20 -14.48
CA ARG A 130 1.67 11.37 -15.68
C ARG A 130 2.19 10.05 -16.26
N PRO A 131 2.57 9.01 -15.48
CA PRO A 131 3.00 7.73 -16.05
C PRO A 131 1.87 6.86 -16.62
N TYR A 132 0.61 7.24 -16.42
CA TYR A 132 -0.55 6.55 -17.02
C TYR A 132 -0.86 7.06 -18.43
N LEU A 133 -0.50 8.32 -18.71
CA LEU A 133 -0.61 8.96 -20.04
C LEU A 133 0.62 8.61 -20.89
#